data_AF-A0A4Y9J4R0-F1
#
_entry.id   AF-A0A4Y9J4R0-F1
#
_cell.length_a   1.000
_cell.length_b   1.000
_cell.length_c   1.000
_cell.angle_alpha   90.00
_cell.angle_beta   90.00
_cell.angle_gamma   90.00
#
_symmetry.space_group_name_H-M   'P 1'
#
loop_
_entity.id
_entity.type
_entity.pdbx_description
1 polymer ?
#
loop_
_entity_poly.entity_id
_entity_poly.type
_entity_poly.pdbx_seq_one_letter_code
_entity_poly.pdbx_strand_id
1 'polypeptide(L)'
;MNKNIEALQEEFEKLEYWDSQLLDFKIQHLGDEARLYIQQYRPGYGETDYCYEITFLRCYKVAYDTDAGWLASGNRLADGTFEQVIAREYNIKDVTRLGMLLSYAAQDIEVSEYNYFLNRYHIVVANMTIDIICQDIDIKLVPIAEQNFFWKHLEN
;
A
#
# COMPACT_ATOMS: atom_id res chain seq x y z
N MET A 1 -1.74 -26.12 10.42
CA MET A 1 -1.01 -25.43 11.50
C MET A 1 -1.58 -24.03 11.53
N ASN A 2 -2.35 -23.70 12.57
CA ASN A 2 -3.05 -22.43 12.64
C ASN A 2 -2.01 -21.31 12.70
N LYS A 3 -2.03 -20.39 11.74
CA LYS A 3 -1.25 -19.16 11.83
C LYS A 3 -1.94 -18.27 12.85
N ASN A 4 -1.25 -17.99 13.94
CA ASN A 4 -1.81 -17.16 15.00
C ASN A 4 -1.98 -15.74 14.46
N ILE A 5 -3.22 -15.37 14.12
CA ILE A 5 -3.59 -14.05 13.60
C ILE A 5 -3.11 -12.95 14.56
N GLU A 6 -3.23 -13.19 15.87
CA GLU A 6 -2.77 -12.24 16.90
C GLU A 6 -1.25 -12.01 16.79
N ALA A 7 -0.47 -13.06 16.59
CA ALA A 7 0.98 -12.94 16.45
C ALA A 7 1.38 -12.20 15.16
N LEU A 8 0.65 -12.44 14.05
CA LEU A 8 0.86 -11.72 12.80
C LEU A 8 0.46 -10.25 12.92
N GLN A 9 -0.67 -9.96 13.57
CA GLN A 9 -1.08 -8.59 13.86
C GLN A 9 0.01 -7.90 14.68
N GLU A 10 0.48 -8.50 15.78
CA GLU A 10 1.57 -7.97 16.59
C GLU A 10 2.88 -7.74 15.81
N GLU A 11 3.17 -8.54 14.79
CA GLU A 11 4.32 -8.30 13.90
C GLU A 11 4.15 -7.03 13.07
N PHE A 12 2.95 -6.75 12.56
CA PHE A 12 2.65 -5.49 11.87
C PHE A 12 2.69 -4.29 12.83
N GLU A 13 2.10 -4.40 14.02
CA GLU A 13 2.10 -3.31 15.00
C GLU A 13 3.53 -2.86 15.37
N LYS A 14 4.50 -3.79 15.42
CA LYS A 14 5.92 -3.50 15.69
C LYS A 14 6.61 -2.71 14.59
N LEU A 15 6.04 -2.62 13.39
CA LEU A 15 6.61 -1.83 12.30
C LEU A 15 6.39 -0.33 12.51
N GLU A 16 5.47 0.06 13.40
CA GLU A 16 5.04 1.45 13.63
C GLU A 16 4.65 2.14 12.30
N TYR A 17 3.95 1.41 11.44
CA TYR A 17 3.71 1.81 10.05
C TYR A 17 2.71 2.97 9.90
N TRP A 18 1.96 3.33 10.95
CA TRP A 18 1.00 4.43 10.88
C TRP A 18 1.67 5.71 10.41
N ASP A 19 1.05 6.38 9.45
CA ASP A 19 1.55 7.58 8.77
C ASP A 19 2.86 7.38 7.98
N SER A 20 3.37 6.15 7.88
CA SER A 20 4.54 5.83 7.05
C SER A 20 4.15 5.70 5.59
N GLN A 21 5.01 6.18 4.70
CA GLN A 21 4.74 6.21 3.27
C GLN A 21 4.83 4.83 2.63
N LEU A 22 3.84 4.45 1.81
CA LEU A 22 4.01 3.36 0.86
C LEU A 22 4.94 3.80 -0.28
N LEU A 23 6.00 3.03 -0.49
CA LEU A 23 7.00 3.31 -1.50
C LEU A 23 6.68 2.59 -2.82
N ASP A 24 6.09 1.39 -2.75
CA ASP A 24 5.71 0.60 -3.92
C ASP A 24 4.79 -0.58 -3.53
N PHE A 25 4.00 -1.07 -4.48
CA PHE A 25 3.20 -2.29 -4.35
C PHE A 25 3.26 -3.09 -5.65
N LYS A 26 3.78 -4.31 -5.60
CA LYS A 26 4.11 -5.12 -6.78
C LYS A 26 3.52 -6.51 -6.71
N ILE A 27 3.01 -6.97 -7.85
CA ILE A 27 2.66 -8.37 -8.06
C ILE A 27 3.81 -9.04 -8.79
N GLN A 28 4.30 -10.15 -8.24
CA GLN A 28 5.46 -10.88 -8.75
C GLN A 28 5.14 -12.36 -8.93
N HIS A 29 6.03 -13.07 -9.61
CA HIS A 29 5.96 -14.52 -9.81
C HIS A 29 4.58 -14.99 -10.29
N LEU A 30 4.06 -14.36 -11.35
CA LEU A 30 2.75 -14.66 -11.96
C LEU A 30 1.55 -14.48 -11.01
N GLY A 31 1.69 -13.66 -9.97
CA GLY A 31 0.65 -13.43 -8.98
C GLY A 31 0.76 -14.29 -7.73
N ASP A 32 1.76 -15.20 -7.67
CA ASP A 32 2.01 -16.01 -6.47
C ASP A 32 2.57 -15.17 -5.31
N GLU A 33 3.25 -14.07 -5.62
CA GLU A 33 3.75 -13.12 -4.63
C GLU A 33 3.17 -11.72 -4.82
N ALA A 34 2.84 -11.07 -3.71
CA ALA A 34 2.64 -9.63 -3.66
C ALA A 34 3.68 -9.02 -2.71
N ARG A 35 4.25 -7.88 -3.06
CA ARG A 35 5.25 -7.18 -2.24
C ARG A 35 4.81 -5.76 -1.98
N LEU A 36 4.77 -5.40 -0.71
CA LEU A 36 4.46 -4.07 -0.22
C LEU A 36 5.71 -3.47 0.42
N TYR A 37 6.04 -2.23 0.05
CA TYR A 37 7.16 -1.51 0.63
C TYR A 37 6.64 -0.32 1.43
N ILE A 38 6.92 -0.31 2.73
CA ILE A 38 6.53 0.78 3.63
C ILE A 38 7.78 1.41 4.20
N GLN A 39 7.89 2.73 4.11
CA GLN A 39 8.96 3.51 4.71
C GLN A 39 9.12 3.15 6.19
N GLN A 40 10.36 2.99 6.67
CA GLN A 40 10.59 2.85 8.11
C GLN A 40 10.18 4.13 8.82
N TYR A 41 9.31 4.03 9.83
CA TYR A 41 8.96 5.16 10.69
C TYR A 41 10.21 5.71 11.40
N ARG A 42 10.36 7.03 11.40
CA ARG A 42 11.35 7.74 12.21
C ARG A 42 10.71 8.94 12.90
N PRO A 43 10.89 9.08 14.22
CA PRO A 43 10.48 10.28 14.94
C PRO A 43 11.26 11.51 14.43
N GLY A 44 10.52 12.53 13.97
CA GLY A 44 11.08 13.73 13.34
C GLY A 44 11.07 13.61 11.82
N TYR A 45 10.37 14.54 11.16
CA TYR A 45 10.20 14.57 9.71
C TYR A 45 11.54 14.41 8.96
N GLY A 46 11.62 13.44 8.04
CA GLY A 46 12.80 13.25 7.21
C GLY A 46 12.77 11.99 6.34
N GLU A 47 13.66 11.97 5.35
CA GLU A 47 13.96 10.78 4.55
C GLU A 47 14.58 9.69 5.44
N THR A 48 14.31 8.43 5.11
CA THR A 48 14.97 7.27 5.72
C THR A 48 15.72 6.51 4.64
N ASP A 49 16.79 5.83 5.04
CA ASP A 49 17.57 4.96 4.15
C ASP A 49 16.97 3.56 4.02
N TYR A 50 15.97 3.22 4.85
CA TYR A 50 15.41 1.87 4.98
C TYR A 50 13.89 1.83 4.88
N CYS A 51 13.38 0.72 4.37
CA CYS A 51 11.95 0.41 4.34
C CYS A 51 11.71 -1.04 4.75
N TYR A 52 10.49 -1.34 5.18
CA TYR A 52 10.02 -2.71 5.32
C TYR A 52 9.55 -3.24 3.96
N GLU A 53 10.16 -4.33 3.51
CA GLU A 53 9.64 -5.19 2.45
C GLU A 53 8.76 -6.25 3.10
N ILE A 54 7.46 -6.22 2.82
CA ILE A 54 6.49 -7.22 3.25
C ILE A 54 6.15 -8.06 2.02
N THR A 55 6.60 -9.32 2.01
CA THR A 55 6.33 -10.28 0.94
C THR A 55 5.20 -11.21 1.36
N PHE A 56 4.08 -11.13 0.65
CA PHE A 56 2.97 -12.08 0.76
C PHE A 56 3.24 -13.24 -0.20
N LEU A 57 3.29 -14.46 0.33
CA LEU A 57 3.71 -15.67 -0.35
C LEU A 57 2.53 -16.61 -0.60
N ARG A 58 2.51 -17.24 -1.78
CA ARG A 58 1.45 -18.17 -2.21
C ARG A 58 0.08 -17.50 -2.12
N CYS A 59 -0.03 -16.37 -2.81
CA CYS A 59 -1.24 -15.57 -2.88
C CYS A 59 -2.35 -16.31 -3.65
N TYR A 60 -3.51 -16.45 -3.00
CA TYR A 60 -4.72 -16.97 -3.64
C TYR A 60 -5.49 -15.86 -4.36
N LYS A 61 -5.55 -14.66 -3.76
CA LYS A 61 -6.27 -13.53 -4.32
C LYS A 61 -5.63 -12.23 -3.87
N VAL A 62 -5.49 -11.29 -4.80
CA VAL A 62 -5.11 -9.90 -4.53
C VAL A 62 -6.15 -9.01 -5.20
N ALA A 63 -6.71 -8.09 -4.45
CA ALA A 63 -7.63 -7.05 -4.94
C ALA A 63 -7.16 -5.71 -4.40
N TYR A 64 -7.39 -4.64 -5.16
CA TYR A 64 -7.13 -3.29 -4.69
C TYR A 64 -8.07 -2.30 -5.35
N ASP A 65 -8.37 -1.24 -4.62
CA ASP A 65 -9.10 -0.07 -5.09
C ASP A 65 -8.22 1.17 -4.90
N THR A 66 -8.32 2.13 -5.81
CA THR A 66 -7.58 3.41 -5.72
C THR A 66 -8.52 4.58 -5.97
N ASP A 67 -8.04 5.78 -5.66
CA ASP A 67 -8.66 7.05 -6.02
C ASP A 67 -8.90 7.29 -7.54
N ALA A 68 -8.41 6.40 -8.42
CA ALA A 68 -8.70 6.47 -9.87
C ALA A 68 -10.21 6.49 -10.17
N GLY A 69 -10.98 5.77 -9.35
CA GLY A 69 -12.43 5.66 -9.50
C GLY A 69 -13.22 6.65 -8.65
N TRP A 70 -12.55 7.53 -7.89
CA TRP A 70 -13.21 8.41 -6.94
C TRP A 70 -13.67 9.71 -7.61
N LEU A 71 -14.76 10.27 -7.09
CA LEU A 71 -15.24 11.60 -7.46
C LEU A 71 -14.83 12.59 -6.36
N ALA A 72 -14.10 13.65 -6.72
CA ALA A 72 -13.68 14.69 -5.78
C ALA A 72 -14.82 15.67 -5.45
N SER A 73 -15.70 15.95 -6.41
CA SER A 73 -16.87 16.81 -6.23
C SER A 73 -17.89 16.58 -7.34
N GLY A 74 -19.13 17.00 -7.09
CA GLY A 74 -20.17 17.08 -8.09
C GLY A 74 -20.95 18.38 -7.95
N ASN A 75 -20.98 19.20 -8.99
CA ASN A 75 -21.79 20.43 -8.99
C ASN A 75 -23.00 20.26 -9.91
N ARG A 76 -24.15 20.76 -9.45
CA ARG A 76 -25.33 20.88 -10.30
C ARG A 76 -25.20 22.13 -11.15
N LEU A 77 -25.11 21.96 -12.45
CA LEU A 77 -25.00 23.03 -13.43
C LEU A 77 -26.35 23.76 -13.60
N ALA A 78 -26.30 24.96 -14.18
CA ALA A 78 -27.46 25.83 -14.35
C ALA A 78 -28.55 25.22 -15.26
N ASP A 79 -28.18 24.29 -16.13
CA ASP A 79 -29.08 23.53 -17.01
C ASP A 79 -29.65 22.26 -16.36
N GLY A 80 -29.36 22.04 -15.08
CA GLY A 80 -29.82 20.89 -14.30
C GLY A 80 -28.98 19.63 -14.44
N THR A 81 -27.92 19.63 -15.26
CA THR A 81 -26.96 18.53 -15.37
C THR A 81 -25.98 18.50 -14.20
N PHE A 82 -25.30 17.37 -13.99
CA PHE A 82 -24.30 17.21 -12.93
C PHE A 82 -22.91 17.14 -13.56
N GLU A 83 -22.04 18.07 -13.18
CA GLU A 83 -20.62 17.99 -13.50
C GLU A 83 -19.95 17.09 -12.47
N GLN A 84 -19.37 15.98 -12.92
CA GLN A 84 -18.58 15.08 -12.08
C GLN A 84 -17.11 15.47 -12.22
N VAL A 85 -16.46 15.76 -11.09
CA VAL A 85 -15.02 16.00 -11.03
C VAL A 85 -14.37 14.72 -10.52
N ILE A 86 -13.59 14.05 -11.36
CA ILE A 86 -12.84 12.86 -10.96
C ILE A 86 -11.65 13.26 -10.09
N ALA A 87 -11.34 12.43 -9.08
CA ALA A 87 -10.37 12.77 -8.05
C ALA A 87 -8.91 12.74 -8.56
N ARG A 88 -8.62 11.92 -9.56
CA ARG A 88 -7.29 11.82 -10.16
C ARG A 88 -7.33 11.66 -11.68
N GLU A 89 -6.74 12.63 -12.37
CA GLU A 89 -6.60 12.67 -13.84
C GLU A 89 -5.13 12.54 -14.31
N TYR A 90 -4.28 11.88 -13.54
CA TYR A 90 -2.86 11.72 -13.85
C TYR A 90 -2.34 10.33 -13.49
N ASN A 91 -1.29 9.88 -14.18
CA ASN A 91 -0.61 8.64 -13.84
C ASN A 91 0.31 8.87 -12.64
N ILE A 92 0.21 8.02 -11.62
CA ILE A 92 1.08 8.11 -10.42
C ILE A 92 2.57 8.01 -10.77
N LYS A 93 2.92 7.21 -11.77
CA LYS A 93 4.32 7.08 -12.23
C LYS A 93 4.92 8.36 -12.82
N ASP A 94 4.07 9.31 -13.24
CA ASP A 94 4.51 10.58 -13.86
C ASP A 94 4.57 11.71 -12.81
N VAL A 95 4.28 11.41 -11.53
CA VAL A 95 4.29 12.36 -10.43
C VAL A 95 5.71 12.48 -9.87
N THR A 96 6.32 13.65 -10.04
CA THR A 96 7.77 13.86 -9.89
C THR A 96 8.24 14.28 -8.49
N ARG A 97 7.38 14.24 -7.47
CA ARG A 97 7.78 14.61 -6.10
C ARG A 97 7.33 13.56 -5.09
N LEU A 98 8.28 13.08 -4.28
CA LEU A 98 8.04 12.24 -3.10
C LEU A 98 6.97 12.83 -2.16
N GLY A 99 6.88 14.16 -2.11
CA GLY A 99 5.83 14.89 -1.37
C GLY A 99 4.40 14.64 -1.85
N MET A 100 4.19 14.17 -3.09
CA MET A 100 2.86 13.77 -3.61
C MET A 100 2.58 12.28 -3.41
N LEU A 101 3.59 11.49 -3.03
CA LEU A 101 3.36 10.14 -2.49
C LEU A 101 2.92 10.18 -1.02
N LEU A 102 2.95 11.35 -0.35
CA LEU A 102 2.51 11.49 1.05
C LEU A 102 1.01 11.19 1.22
N SER A 103 0.23 11.24 0.15
CA SER A 103 -1.16 10.76 0.10
C SER A 103 -1.28 9.23 0.07
N TYR A 104 -0.17 8.50 0.01
CA TYR A 104 -0.12 7.04 0.15
C TYR A 104 0.47 6.63 1.51
N ALA A 105 0.11 7.34 2.58
CA ALA A 105 0.49 6.95 3.94
C ALA A 105 -0.35 5.74 4.41
N ALA A 106 0.31 4.74 4.98
CA ALA A 106 -0.34 3.60 5.60
C ALA A 106 -1.15 4.07 6.82
N GLN A 107 -2.40 3.62 6.90
CA GLN A 107 -3.33 3.98 7.96
C GLN A 107 -3.67 2.78 8.84
N ASP A 108 -3.85 1.62 8.21
CA ASP A 108 -4.23 0.41 8.94
C ASP A 108 -3.81 -0.85 8.18
N ILE A 109 -3.47 -1.91 8.92
CA ILE A 109 -3.20 -3.25 8.43
C ILE A 109 -3.91 -4.21 9.38
N GLU A 110 -5.02 -4.79 8.92
CA GLU A 110 -5.78 -5.77 9.68
C GLU A 110 -5.51 -7.19 9.16
N VAL A 111 -5.17 -8.09 10.06
CA VAL A 111 -5.03 -9.53 9.78
C VAL A 111 -6.26 -10.27 10.27
N SER A 112 -6.85 -11.10 9.41
CA SER A 112 -8.00 -11.95 9.76
C SER A 112 -7.90 -13.35 9.13
N GLU A 113 -8.64 -14.31 9.68
CA GLU A 113 -8.73 -15.64 9.08
C GLU A 113 -9.53 -15.55 7.77
N TYR A 114 -9.01 -16.14 6.69
CA TYR A 114 -9.82 -16.39 5.50
C TYR A 114 -10.34 -17.83 5.49
N ASN A 115 -9.46 -18.80 5.73
CA ASN A 115 -9.79 -20.19 5.97
C ASN A 115 -8.63 -20.91 6.67
N TYR A 116 -8.75 -22.23 6.84
CA TYR A 116 -7.79 -23.08 7.58
C TYR A 116 -6.29 -22.90 7.22
N PHE A 117 -5.96 -22.47 6.00
CA PHE A 117 -4.56 -22.31 5.56
C PHE A 117 -4.26 -20.95 4.92
N LEU A 118 -5.23 -20.02 4.93
CA LEU A 118 -5.09 -18.69 4.34
C LEU A 118 -5.52 -17.62 5.33
N ASN A 119 -4.73 -16.56 5.39
CA ASN A 119 -5.08 -15.34 6.09
C ASN A 119 -5.48 -14.27 5.07
N ARG A 120 -6.33 -13.35 5.50
CA ARG A 120 -6.62 -12.10 4.81
C ARG A 120 -5.85 -10.97 5.48
N TYR A 121 -5.28 -10.12 4.66
CA TYR A 121 -4.59 -8.89 5.04
C TYR A 121 -5.31 -7.74 4.36
N HIS A 122 -6.02 -6.95 5.17
CA HIS A 122 -6.74 -5.76 4.71
C HIS A 122 -5.90 -4.53 5.04
N ILE A 123 -5.45 -3.83 4.02
CA ILE A 123 -4.48 -2.75 4.15
C ILE A 123 -5.14 -1.46 3.66
N VAL A 124 -5.22 -0.49 4.55
CA VAL A 124 -5.79 0.82 4.29
C VAL A 124 -4.65 1.83 4.19
N VAL A 125 -4.67 2.55 3.08
CA VAL A 125 -3.77 3.65 2.74
C VAL A 125 -4.67 4.83 2.38
N ALA A 126 -4.24 6.06 2.58
CA ALA A 126 -5.16 7.21 2.51
C ALA A 126 -5.98 7.33 1.20
N ASN A 127 -5.46 6.83 0.07
CA ASN A 127 -6.16 6.81 -1.23
C ASN A 127 -6.15 5.44 -1.92
N MET A 128 -5.86 4.36 -1.18
CA MET A 128 -5.82 2.99 -1.70
C MET A 128 -6.22 1.99 -0.63
N THR A 129 -6.97 0.97 -1.02
CA THR A 129 -7.25 -0.19 -0.17
C THR A 129 -6.76 -1.44 -0.86
N ILE A 130 -6.07 -2.32 -0.13
CA ILE A 130 -5.51 -3.56 -0.65
C ILE A 130 -6.04 -4.73 0.18
N ASP A 131 -6.56 -5.74 -0.50
CA ASP A 131 -6.99 -6.99 0.10
C ASP A 131 -6.16 -8.13 -0.46
N ILE A 132 -5.34 -8.73 0.40
CA ILE A 132 -4.46 -9.85 0.04
C ILE A 132 -4.90 -11.09 0.81
N ILE A 133 -5.07 -12.21 0.11
CA ILE A 133 -5.32 -13.52 0.70
C ILE A 133 -4.16 -14.42 0.31
N CYS A 134 -3.36 -14.84 1.30
CA CYS A 134 -2.17 -15.66 1.06
C CYS A 134 -1.93 -16.66 2.20
N GLN A 135 -1.02 -17.60 1.95
CA GLN A 135 -0.64 -18.58 2.96
C GLN A 135 0.34 -17.99 3.96
N ASP A 136 1.38 -17.30 3.49
CA ASP A 136 2.48 -16.85 4.33
C ASP A 136 2.91 -15.42 4.04
N ILE A 137 3.63 -14.83 5.00
CA ILE A 137 4.28 -13.54 4.83
C ILE A 137 5.74 -13.65 5.29
N ASP A 138 6.57 -12.76 4.76
CA ASP A 138 7.95 -12.52 5.19
C ASP A 138 8.16 -11.01 5.27
N ILE A 139 8.71 -10.51 6.38
CA ILE A 139 8.92 -9.08 6.62
C ILE A 139 10.41 -8.83 6.84
N LYS A 140 10.98 -7.93 6.04
CA LYS A 140 12.41 -7.60 6.10
C LYS A 140 12.61 -6.09 6.12
N LEU A 141 13.54 -5.61 6.94
CA LEU A 141 14.07 -4.27 6.82
C LEU A 141 15.15 -4.27 5.73
N VAL A 142 14.96 -3.49 4.67
CA VAL A 142 15.84 -3.46 3.50
C VAL A 142 16.27 -2.03 3.17
N PRO A 143 17.49 -1.81 2.63
CA PRO A 143 17.92 -0.49 2.19
C PRO A 143 17.09 -0.02 0.99
N ILE A 144 16.54 1.19 1.07
CA ILE A 144 15.79 1.82 -0.03
C ILE A 144 16.69 1.93 -1.25
N ALA A 145 17.97 2.30 -1.09
CA ALA A 145 18.93 2.49 -2.18
C ALA A 145 19.06 1.26 -3.10
N GLU A 146 18.87 0.05 -2.57
CA GLU A 146 18.98 -1.22 -3.31
C GLU A 146 17.68 -1.63 -4.02
N GLN A 147 16.58 -0.93 -3.76
CA GLN A 147 15.28 -1.24 -4.36
C GLN A 147 15.06 -0.51 -5.68
N ASN A 148 14.37 -1.14 -6.62
CA ASN A 148 14.00 -0.54 -7.91
C ASN A 148 12.57 0.00 -7.86
N PHE A 149 12.36 1.14 -7.19
CA PHE A 149 11.05 1.80 -7.13
C PHE A 149 10.78 2.66 -8.37
N PHE A 150 9.51 2.72 -8.79
CA PHE A 150 9.15 3.41 -10.04
C PHE A 150 9.49 4.91 -10.03
N TRP A 151 9.46 5.56 -8.86
CA TRP A 151 9.68 7.01 -8.72
C TRP A 151 11.15 7.40 -8.65
N LYS A 152 12.08 6.47 -8.40
CA LYS A 152 13.51 6.76 -8.29
C LYS A 152 14.13 7.35 -9.56
N HIS A 153 13.55 7.08 -10.73
CA HIS A 153 14.07 7.60 -11.99
C HIS A 153 13.71 9.07 -12.23
N LEU A 154 12.87 9.67 -11.39
CA LEU A 154 12.38 11.04 -11.54
C LEU A 154 13.27 12.09 -10.85
N GLU A 155 14.34 11.66 -10.19
CA GLU A 155 15.30 12.53 -9.47
C GLU A 155 16.57 12.85 -10.27
N ASN A 156 16.65 12.43 -11.55
CA ASN A 156 17.75 12.77 -12.48
C ASN A 156 17.37 13.89 -13.44
#